data_AF-A0A7C3CYC4-F1
#
_entry.id   AF-A0A7C3CYC4-F1
#
_cell.length_a   1.000
_cell.length_b   1.000
_cell.length_c   1.000
_cell.angle_alpha   90.00
_cell.angle_beta   90.00
_cell.angle_gamma   90.00
#
_symmetry.space_group_name_H-M   'P 1'
#
loop_
_entity.id
_entity.type
_entity.pdbx_description
1 polymer ?
#
loop_
_entity_poly.entity_id
_entity_poly.type
_entity_poly.pdbx_seq_one_letter_code
_entity_poly.pdbx_strand_id
1 'polypeptide(L)' 'MKLNKLKIKDFKQFRDQEFEFNDEINIIVGDNESGKSTLLEAIETCLNFRYRGKPLNME' A
#
# COMPACT_ATOMS: atom_id res chain seq x y z
N MET A 1 10.57 8.81 -9.10
CA MET A 1 10.07 7.42 -9.15
C MET A 1 8.56 7.48 -9.37
N LYS A 2 8.01 6.62 -10.23
CA LYS A 2 6.56 6.47 -10.41
C LYS A 2 6.15 5.04 -10.06
N LEU A 3 4.98 4.88 -9.46
CA LEU A 3 4.37 3.57 -9.24
C LEU A 3 3.48 3.26 -10.43
N ASN A 4 3.59 2.05 -10.98
CA ASN A 4 2.73 1.60 -12.06
C ASN A 4 1.63 0.67 -11.53
N LYS A 5 2.00 -0.21 -10.58
CA LYS A 5 1.13 -1.25 -10.07
C LYS A 5 1.54 -1.68 -8.66
N LEU A 6 0.55 -2.00 -7.84
CA LEU A 6 0.73 -2.65 -6.55
C LEU A 6 -0.20 -3.86 -6.46
N LYS A 7 0.36 -5.00 -6.07
CA LYS A 7 -0.40 -6.23 -5.80
C LYS A 7 -0.27 -6.57 -4.32
N ILE A 8 -1.41 -6.68 -3.65
CA ILE A 8 -1.50 -6.97 -2.22
C ILE A 8 -2.20 -8.33 -2.05
N LYS A 9 -1.55 -9.24 -1.33
CA LYS A 9 -2.10 -10.55 -0.98
C LYS A 9 -2.01 -10.79 0.52
N ASP A 10 -3.12 -11.24 1.11
CA ASP A 10 -3.27 -11.59 2.52
C ASP A 10 -2.67 -10.58 3.51
N PHE A 11 -2.83 -9.29 3.21
CA PHE A 11 -2.30 -8.20 4.02
C PHE A 11 -3.42 -7.31 4.55
N LYS A 12 -3.62 -7.39 5.88
CA LYS A 12 -4.70 -6.73 6.62
C LYS A 12 -6.06 -7.04 5.97
N GLN A 13 -6.73 -6.03 5.44
CA GLN A 13 -8.07 -6.17 4.85
C GLN A 13 -8.08 -6.64 3.40
N PHE A 14 -6.95 -6.58 2.69
CA PHE A 14 -6.87 -7.03 1.30
C PHE A 14 -6.47 -8.51 1.26
N ARG A 15 -7.35 -9.35 0.72
CA ARG A 15 -7.09 -10.78 0.50
C ARG A 15 -6.32 -11.03 -0.80
N ASP A 16 -6.83 -10.52 -1.91
CA ASP A 16 -6.12 -10.46 -3.19
C ASP A 16 -6.64 -9.22 -3.91
N GLN A 17 -5.85 -8.15 -3.89
CA GLN A 17 -6.22 -6.88 -4.49
C GLN A 17 -5.07 -6.35 -5.34
N GLU A 18 -5.44 -5.78 -6.48
CA GLU A 18 -4.52 -5.15 -7.40
C GLU A 18 -4.93 -3.70 -7.63
N PHE A 19 -3.94 -2.81 -7.68
CA PHE A 19 -4.11 -1.38 -7.93
C PHE A 19 -3.18 -0.98 -9.08
N GLU A 20 -3.77 -0.38 -10.11
CA GLU A 20 -3.02 0.29 -11.18
C GLU A 20 -2.99 1.78 -10.89
N PHE A 21 -1.83 2.40 -11.10
CA PHE A 21 -1.63 3.82 -10.86
C PHE A 21 -1.51 4.56 -12.19
N ASN A 22 -2.15 5.72 -12.24
CA ASN A 22 -1.97 6.65 -13.34
C ASN A 22 -0.66 7.44 -13.21
N ASP A 23 -0.22 8.00 -14.32
CA ASP A 23 1.03 8.75 -14.44
C ASP A 23 1.01 10.17 -13.85
N GLU A 24 -0.18 10.64 -13.46
CA GLU A 24 -0.45 11.98 -12.96
C GLU A 24 -0.90 11.93 -11.49
N ILE A 25 -2.17 12.26 -11.21
CA ILE A 25 -2.73 12.32 -9.86
C ILE A 25 -3.65 11.13 -9.62
N ASN A 26 -3.29 10.31 -8.64
CA ASN A 26 -4.12 9.20 -8.16
C ASN A 26 -4.90 9.64 -6.91
N ILE A 27 -6.23 9.56 -6.95
CA ILE A 27 -7.09 9.90 -5.81
C ILE A 27 -7.65 8.60 -5.23
N ILE A 28 -7.37 8.35 -3.95
CA ILE A 28 -7.84 7.15 -3.22
C ILE A 28 -9.04 7.55 -2.37
N VAL A 29 -10.23 7.05 -2.73
CA VAL A 29 -11.51 7.36 -2.06
C VAL A 29 -12.12 6.10 -1.46
N GLY A 30 -12.86 6.27 -0.37
CA GLY A 30 -13.59 5.20 0.32
C GLY A 30 -13.91 5.60 1.75
N ASP A 31 -14.74 4.81 2.42
CA ASP A 31 -15.15 5.06 3.81
C ASP A 31 -14.06 4.74 4.82
N ASN A 32 -14.28 5.10 6.08
CA ASN A 32 -13.42 4.60 7.17
C ASN A 32 -13.37 3.07 7.15
N GLU A 33 -12.24 2.53 7.59
CA GLU A 33 -11.93 1.10 7.51
C GLU A 33 -11.95 0.46 6.10
N SER A 34 -12.09 1.22 5.00
CA SER A 34 -12.11 0.65 3.63
C SER A 34 -10.73 0.29 3.04
N GLY A 35 -9.65 0.66 3.73
CA GLY A 35 -8.30 0.21 3.40
C GLY A 35 -7.37 1.17 2.71
N LYS A 36 -7.78 2.42 2.62
CA LYS A 36 -6.93 3.53 2.14
C LYS A 36 -5.59 3.59 2.89
N SER A 37 -5.60 3.54 4.23
CA SER A 37 -4.36 3.54 5.03
C SER A 37 -3.56 2.25 4.86
N THR A 38 -4.22 1.10 4.66
CA THR A 38 -3.54 -0.17 4.38
C THR A 38 -2.82 -0.14 3.03
N LEU A 39 -3.42 0.48 2.01
CA LEU A 39 -2.80 0.67 0.69
C LEU A 39 -1.51 1.49 0.80
N LEU A 40 -1.57 2.64 1.48
CA LEU A 40 -0.38 3.50 1.68
C LEU A 40 0.70 2.80 2.51
N GLU A 41 0.33 2.04 3.53
CA GLU A 41 1.29 1.32 4.35
C GLU A 41 1.94 0.16 3.60
N ALA A 42 1.21 -0.55 2.73
CA ALA A 42 1.80 -1.56 1.85
C ALA A 42 2.86 -0.94 0.93
N ILE A 43 2.59 0.25 0.37
CA ILE A 43 3.57 1.00 -0.43
C ILE A 43 4.81 1.33 0.41
N GLU A 44 4.64 1.86 1.63
CA GLU A 44 5.76 2.18 2.53
C GLU A 44 6.57 0.92 2.91
N THR A 45 5.90 -0.19 3.17
CA THR A 45 6.54 -1.46 3.51
C THR A 45 7.38 -1.99 2.35
N CYS A 46 6.86 -1.99 1.12
CA CYS A 46 7.59 -2.50 -0.03
C CYS A 46 8.79 -1.64 -0.43
N LEU A 47 8.66 -0.30 -0.35
CA LEU A 47 9.67 0.61 -0.88
C LEU A 47 10.69 1.05 0.16
N ASN A 48 10.26 1.20 1.42
CA ASN A 48 11.10 1.75 2.49
C ASN A 48 11.44 0.71 3.56
N PHE A 49 10.91 -0.51 3.46
CA PHE A 49 11.09 -1.57 4.45
C PHE A 49 10.65 -1.14 5.86
N ARG A 50 9.52 -0.41 5.93
CA ARG A 50 8.91 0.07 7.17
C ARG A 50 7.50 -0.46 7.35
N TYR A 51 7.17 -0.90 8.56
CA TYR A 51 5.83 -1.32 8.95
C TYR A 51 5.39 -0.56 10.20
N ARG A 52 4.16 -0.01 10.18
CA ARG A 52 3.63 0.85 11.26
C ARG A 52 4.61 1.97 11.67
N GLY A 53 5.25 2.61 10.69
CA GLY A 53 6.18 3.70 10.89
C GLY A 53 7.52 3.31 11.52
N LYS A 54 7.81 2.00 11.68
CA LYS A 54 9.09 1.50 12.20
C LYS A 54 9.82 0.73 11.10
N PRO A 55 11.16 0.76 11.04
CA PRO A 55 11.91 -0.17 10.21
C PRO A 55 11.50 -1.60 10.55
N LEU A 56 11.31 -2.43 9.54
CA LEU A 56 11.29 -3.87 9.72
C LEU A 56 12.73 -4.25 10.07
N ASN A 57 12.96 -4.71 11.30
CA ASN A 57 14.27 -5.22 11.67
C ASN A 57 14.54 -6.47 10.82
N MET A 58 15.63 -6.45 10.06
CA MET A 58 16.27 -7.69 9.64
C MET A 58 17.13 -8.13 10.83
N GLU A 59 16.75 -9.22 11.47
CA GLU A 59 17.71 -9.98 12.28
C GLU A 59 18.84 -10.52 11.38
#